data_AF-A0A2V8XKI1-F1
#
_entry.id   AF-A0A2V8XKI1-F1
#
_cell.length_a   1.000
_cell.length_b   1.000
_cell.length_c   1.000
_cell.angle_alpha   90.00
_cell.angle_beta   90.00
_cell.angle_gamma   90.00
#
_symmetry.space_group_name_H-M   'P 1'
#
loop_
_entity.id
_entity.type
_entity.pdbx_description
1 polymer ?
#
loop_
_entity_poly.entity_id
_entity_poly.type
_entity_poly.pdbx_seq_one_letter_code
_entity_poly.pdbx_strand_id
1 'polypeptide(L)'
;MPDKKEIVNSIAAIGKRLGRAPSQAEFISLSGISAYYVLQYFRSWNDAVRTARLRPYTLNIRPEDRGTIEKRFGPWSRLPEAFRNFAKSKPEWADVVALLPPPAPRGPVPKADRHRQRPINNSPSAAPPRETCHARLRERPIYGNPTQFRWFRHEPVNEQGVVLLFGMLAKDLGYTIEAAQKGFPDCEAMRQVAPERWQRVNIEFEFESRNFR
;
A
#
# COMPACT_ATOMS: atom_id res chain seq x y z
N MET A 1 -16.23 -12.33 -21.59
CA MET A 1 -15.22 -12.00 -20.56
C MET A 1 -13.99 -11.49 -21.28
N PRO A 2 -13.42 -10.34 -20.90
CA PRO A 2 -12.31 -9.76 -21.63
C PRO A 2 -11.05 -10.61 -21.50
N ASP A 3 -10.37 -10.83 -22.62
CA ASP A 3 -9.13 -11.62 -22.65
C ASP A 3 -7.90 -10.79 -22.21
N LYS A 4 -6.77 -11.47 -21.97
CA LYS A 4 -5.52 -10.82 -21.53
C LYS A 4 -5.03 -9.76 -22.52
N LYS A 5 -5.18 -9.98 -23.83
CA LYS A 5 -4.72 -9.06 -24.89
C LYS A 5 -5.64 -7.84 -24.97
N GLU A 6 -6.96 -8.04 -24.88
CA GLU A 6 -7.97 -6.99 -24.83
C GLU A 6 -7.74 -6.03 -23.66
N ILE A 7 -7.41 -6.56 -22.49
CA ILE A 7 -7.05 -5.74 -21.31
C ILE A 7 -5.81 -4.89 -21.61
N VAL A 8 -4.73 -5.48 -22.12
CA VAL A 8 -3.48 -4.76 -22.43
C VAL A 8 -3.70 -3.69 -23.50
N ASN A 9 -4.44 -4.02 -24.56
CA ASN A 9 -4.77 -3.10 -25.64
C ASN A 9 -5.62 -1.94 -25.14
N SER A 10 -6.59 -2.22 -24.25
CA SER A 10 -7.43 -1.19 -23.62
C SER A 10 -6.61 -0.25 -22.74
N ILE A 11 -5.69 -0.79 -21.94
CA ILE A 11 -4.76 0.01 -21.12
C ILE A 11 -3.88 0.91 -22.02
N ALA A 12 -3.35 0.35 -23.11
CA ALA A 12 -2.53 1.11 -24.07
C ALA A 12 -3.33 2.21 -24.78
N ALA A 13 -4.55 1.92 -25.23
CA ALA A 13 -5.42 2.87 -25.91
C ALA A 13 -5.84 4.03 -24.99
N ILE A 14 -6.25 3.72 -23.76
CA ILE A 14 -6.58 4.72 -22.75
C ILE A 14 -5.33 5.54 -22.40
N GLY A 15 -4.18 4.89 -22.25
CA GLY A 15 -2.93 5.59 -21.98
C GLY A 15 -2.52 6.56 -23.08
N LYS A 16 -2.73 6.18 -24.35
CA LYS A 16 -2.52 7.07 -25.51
C LYS A 16 -3.48 8.26 -25.47
N ARG A 17 -4.74 8.05 -25.09
CA ARG A 17 -5.75 9.12 -24.97
C ARG A 17 -5.42 10.12 -23.86
N LEU A 18 -4.89 9.63 -22.74
CA LEU A 18 -4.52 10.45 -21.59
C LEU A 18 -3.12 11.06 -21.69
N GLY A 19 -2.29 10.62 -22.65
CA GLY A 19 -0.87 10.98 -22.73
C GLY A 19 0.00 10.44 -21.58
N ARG A 20 -0.58 9.58 -20.71
CA ARG A 20 0.07 8.98 -19.54
C ARG A 20 -0.58 7.64 -19.21
N ALA A 21 0.06 6.83 -18.37
CA ALA A 21 -0.58 5.61 -17.87
C ALA A 21 -1.88 5.93 -17.11
N PRO A 22 -2.98 5.20 -17.38
CA PRO A 22 -4.21 5.34 -16.61
C PRO A 22 -4.04 4.80 -15.19
N SER A 23 -4.73 5.42 -14.24
CA SER A 23 -5.00 4.81 -12.95
C SER A 23 -6.00 3.66 -13.10
N GLN A 24 -6.08 2.80 -12.10
CA GLN A 24 -7.02 1.69 -12.08
C GLN A 24 -8.48 2.18 -12.13
N ALA A 25 -8.80 3.27 -11.43
CA ALA A 25 -10.15 3.87 -11.44
C ALA A 25 -10.51 4.45 -12.82
N GLU A 26 -9.59 5.19 -13.45
CA GLU A 26 -9.78 5.71 -14.82
C GLU A 26 -9.96 4.57 -15.82
N PHE A 27 -9.20 3.47 -15.69
CA PHE A 27 -9.36 2.32 -16.55
C PHE A 27 -10.75 1.68 -16.41
N ILE A 28 -11.23 1.45 -15.20
CA ILE A 28 -12.56 0.84 -14.97
C ILE A 28 -13.65 1.75 -15.55
N SER A 29 -13.58 3.05 -15.27
CA SER A 29 -14.57 4.03 -15.75
C SER A 29 -14.58 4.14 -17.29
N LEU A 30 -13.41 4.08 -17.94
CA LEU A 30 -13.29 4.31 -19.38
C LEU A 30 -13.41 3.05 -20.24
N SER A 31 -13.06 1.88 -19.70
CA SER A 31 -13.14 0.60 -20.43
C SER A 31 -14.40 -0.19 -20.11
N GLY A 32 -15.06 0.08 -18.97
CA GLY A 32 -16.12 -0.78 -18.42
C GLY A 32 -15.62 -2.14 -17.93
N ILE A 33 -14.31 -2.42 -18.00
CA ILE A 33 -13.71 -3.67 -17.54
C ILE A 33 -13.44 -3.56 -16.04
N SER A 34 -14.09 -4.45 -15.28
CA SER A 34 -13.83 -4.57 -13.85
C SER A 34 -12.38 -4.94 -13.55
N ALA A 35 -11.82 -4.37 -12.48
CA ALA A 35 -10.51 -4.72 -11.95
C ALA A 35 -10.34 -6.23 -11.68
N TYR A 36 -11.44 -6.93 -11.41
CA TYR A 36 -11.45 -8.38 -11.23
C TYR A 36 -10.79 -9.10 -12.41
N TYR A 37 -11.17 -8.75 -13.65
CA TYR A 37 -10.62 -9.39 -14.84
C TYR A 37 -9.15 -9.07 -15.05
N VAL A 38 -8.69 -7.89 -14.63
CA VAL A 38 -7.26 -7.53 -14.69
C VAL A 38 -6.44 -8.39 -13.73
N LEU A 39 -6.92 -8.60 -12.51
CA LEU A 39 -6.23 -9.38 -11.48
C LEU A 39 -6.23 -10.89 -11.78
N GLN A 40 -7.12 -11.39 -12.64
CA GLN A 40 -7.07 -12.78 -13.11
C GLN A 40 -5.86 -13.06 -14.00
N TYR A 41 -5.38 -12.07 -14.78
CA TYR A 41 -4.29 -12.24 -15.74
C TYR A 41 -2.96 -11.59 -15.32
N PHE A 42 -3.02 -10.61 -14.41
CA PHE A 42 -1.87 -9.83 -13.96
C PHE A 42 -1.78 -9.82 -12.45
N ARG A 43 -0.57 -10.00 -11.91
CA ARG A 43 -0.34 -10.01 -10.46
C ARG A 43 -0.64 -8.67 -9.79
N SER A 44 -0.55 -7.57 -10.56
CA SER A 44 -0.86 -6.22 -10.08
C SER A 44 -1.25 -5.32 -11.25
N TRP A 45 -1.94 -4.22 -10.94
CA TRP A 45 -2.22 -3.16 -11.91
C TRP A 45 -0.95 -2.66 -12.61
N ASN A 46 0.13 -2.46 -11.84
CA ASN A 46 1.41 -2.01 -12.38
C ASN A 46 2.03 -3.01 -13.37
N ASP A 47 1.78 -4.31 -13.19
CA ASP A 47 2.23 -5.35 -14.12
C ASP A 47 1.47 -5.31 -15.45
N ALA A 48 0.15 -5.09 -15.38
CA ALA A 48 -0.69 -4.86 -16.56
C ALA A 48 -0.24 -3.61 -17.34
N VAL A 49 0.03 -2.51 -16.64
CA VAL A 49 0.51 -1.25 -17.23
C VAL A 49 1.90 -1.40 -17.86
N ARG A 50 2.82 -2.14 -17.21
CA ARG A 50 4.14 -2.47 -17.80
C ARG A 50 4.00 -3.35 -19.04
N THR A 51 3.08 -4.32 -19.03
CA THR A 51 2.80 -5.17 -20.19
C THR A 51 2.27 -4.35 -21.37
N ALA A 52 1.48 -3.30 -21.08
CA ALA A 52 1.05 -2.29 -22.06
C ALA A 52 2.16 -1.31 -22.50
N ARG A 53 3.42 -1.54 -22.10
CA ARG A 53 4.59 -0.69 -22.36
C ARG A 53 4.45 0.75 -21.85
N LEU A 54 3.61 0.96 -20.85
CA LEU A 54 3.43 2.25 -20.19
C LEU A 54 4.20 2.29 -18.86
N ARG A 55 4.61 3.49 -18.44
CA ARG A 55 5.24 3.69 -17.12
C ARG A 55 4.15 3.85 -16.07
N PRO A 56 4.03 2.94 -15.08
CA PRO A 56 2.99 3.04 -14.07
C PRO A 56 3.15 4.29 -13.20
N TYR A 57 2.01 4.86 -12.81
CA TYR A 57 1.95 5.98 -11.88
C TYR A 57 2.46 5.53 -10.50
N THR A 58 3.53 6.15 -10.02
CA THR A 58 4.17 5.81 -8.73
C THR A 58 3.60 6.60 -7.55
N LEU A 59 2.59 7.43 -7.78
CA LEU A 59 1.94 8.19 -6.70
C LEU A 59 1.02 7.32 -5.81
N ASN A 60 0.68 6.11 -6.25
CA ASN A 60 0.04 5.07 -5.43
C ASN A 60 1.08 4.05 -4.90
N ILE A 61 2.31 4.47 -4.60
CA ILE A 61 3.20 3.67 -3.76
C ILE A 61 2.62 3.77 -2.34
N ARG A 62 2.07 2.66 -1.87
CA ARG A 62 1.79 2.43 -0.46
C ARG A 62 3.12 2.52 0.30
N PRO A 63 3.33 3.49 1.21
CA PRO A 63 4.56 3.60 2.00
C PRO A 63 4.93 2.30 2.74
N GLU A 64 3.93 1.47 3.02
CA GLU A 64 4.03 0.17 3.69
C GLU A 64 4.61 -0.98 2.84
N ASP A 65 4.79 -0.79 1.52
CA ASP A 65 5.53 -1.73 0.67
C ASP A 65 7.04 -1.66 1.01
N ARG A 66 7.43 -2.32 2.11
CA ARG A 66 8.81 -2.36 2.65
C ARG A 66 9.86 -2.67 1.58
N GLY A 67 9.51 -3.48 0.58
CA GLY A 67 10.40 -3.86 -0.51
C GLY A 67 10.60 -2.79 -1.60
N THR A 68 9.75 -1.76 -1.70
CA THR A 68 9.82 -0.76 -2.78
C THR A 68 10.95 0.24 -2.53
N ILE A 69 11.12 0.69 -1.29
CA ILE A 69 12.24 1.57 -0.91
C ILE A 69 13.55 0.79 -0.99
N GLU A 70 13.60 -0.44 -0.49
CA GLU A 70 14.81 -1.27 -0.53
C GLU A 70 15.25 -1.60 -1.95
N LYS A 71 14.31 -1.88 -2.86
CA LYS A 71 14.61 -2.10 -4.29
C LYS A 71 15.10 -0.84 -5.00
N ARG A 72 14.66 0.36 -4.57
CA ARG A 72 14.93 1.62 -5.28
C ARG A 72 16.14 2.38 -4.73
N PHE A 73 16.32 2.36 -3.41
CA PHE A 73 17.32 3.15 -2.69
C PHE A 73 18.32 2.28 -1.90
N GLY A 74 18.14 0.95 -1.92
CA GLY A 74 18.94 0.03 -1.12
C GLY A 74 18.51 0.01 0.34
N PRO A 75 19.35 -0.49 1.26
CA PRO A 75 19.02 -0.60 2.69
C PRO A 75 18.48 0.72 3.26
N TRP A 76 17.55 0.64 4.22
CA TRP A 76 16.98 1.81 4.89
C TRP A 76 18.04 2.77 5.49
N SER A 77 19.22 2.28 5.83
CA SER A 77 20.36 3.08 6.28
C SER A 77 20.92 4.05 5.22
N ARG A 78 20.70 3.80 3.93
CA ARG A 78 21.09 4.69 2.82
C ARG A 78 20.07 5.78 2.52
N LEU A 79 18.85 5.68 3.06
CA LEU A 79 17.77 6.62 2.76
C LEU A 79 18.09 8.06 3.19
N PRO A 80 18.68 8.32 4.38
CA PRO A 80 19.08 9.68 4.75
C PRO A 80 20.11 10.31 3.81
N GLU A 81 21.01 9.50 3.23
CA GLU A 81 22.00 9.97 2.26
C GLU A 81 21.36 10.25 0.88
N ALA A 82 20.48 9.36 0.43
CA ALA A 82 19.70 9.56 -0.80
C ALA A 82 18.84 10.83 -0.72
N PHE A 83 18.22 11.08 0.44
CA PHE A 83 17.42 12.29 0.66
C PHE A 83 18.29 13.56 0.68
N ARG A 84 19.44 13.54 1.37
CA ARG A 84 20.40 14.65 1.32
C ARG A 84 20.82 14.98 -0.11
N ASN A 85 21.07 13.97 -0.95
CA ASN A 85 21.39 14.18 -2.36
C ASN A 85 20.24 14.80 -3.17
N PHE A 86 18.99 14.39 -2.91
CA PHE A 86 17.80 14.96 -3.55
C PHE A 86 17.55 16.43 -3.15
N ALA A 87 17.81 16.78 -1.89
CA ALA A 87 17.57 18.11 -1.32
C ALA A 87 18.70 19.12 -1.57
N LYS A 88 19.85 18.70 -2.12
CA LYS A 88 21.03 19.56 -2.37
C LYS A 88 20.73 20.89 -3.06
N SER A 89 19.77 20.91 -3.98
CA SER A 89 19.42 22.09 -4.77
C SER A 89 18.05 22.68 -4.40
N LYS A 90 17.49 22.29 -3.25
CA LYS A 90 16.11 22.59 -2.85
C LYS A 90 16.06 23.18 -1.44
N PRO A 91 16.17 24.52 -1.30
CA PRO A 91 16.27 25.17 0.01
C PRO A 91 15.02 24.97 0.87
N GLU A 92 13.86 24.69 0.26
CA GLU A 92 12.61 24.41 0.96
C GLU A 92 12.62 23.12 1.79
N TRP A 93 13.66 22.29 1.68
CA TRP A 93 13.84 21.06 2.46
C TRP A 93 14.92 21.19 3.56
N ALA A 94 15.44 22.39 3.82
CA ALA A 94 16.54 22.59 4.76
C ALA A 94 16.20 22.15 6.19
N ASP A 95 14.97 22.39 6.63
CA ASP A 95 14.42 21.95 7.91
C ASP A 95 14.35 20.42 8.02
N VAL A 96 13.87 19.74 6.97
CA VAL A 96 13.79 18.27 6.92
C VAL A 96 15.18 17.65 6.88
N VAL A 97 16.13 18.27 6.17
CA VAL A 97 17.54 17.84 6.17
C VAL A 97 18.16 17.97 7.55
N ALA A 98 17.81 18.99 8.33
CA ALA A 98 18.29 19.18 9.69
C ALA A 98 17.78 18.10 10.67
N LEU A 99 16.63 17.48 10.38
CA LEU A 99 16.08 16.37 11.17
C LEU A 99 16.75 15.02 10.88
N LEU A 100 17.54 14.90 9.82
CA LEU A 100 18.18 13.62 9.45
C LEU A 100 19.35 13.29 10.39
N PRO A 101 19.57 12.00 10.71
CA PRO A 101 20.71 11.59 11.52
C PRO A 101 22.03 12.06 10.87
N PRO A 102 23.06 12.40 11.67
CA PRO A 102 24.35 12.80 11.13
C PRO A 102 24.88 11.69 10.21
N PRO A 103 25.57 12.05 9.10
CA PRO A 103 26.14 11.03 8.21
C PRO A 103 27.08 10.15 9.04
N ALA A 104 26.86 8.82 8.98
CA ALA A 104 27.70 7.88 9.70
C ALA A 104 29.16 8.13 9.33
N PRO A 105 30.10 8.12 10.30
CA PRO A 105 31.50 8.33 10.01
C PRO A 105 31.95 7.30 8.97
N ARG A 106 32.65 7.78 7.93
CA ARG A 106 33.26 6.95 6.89
C ARG A 106 34.48 6.22 7.47
N GLY A 107 34.26 5.41 8.50
CA GLY A 107 35.22 4.40 8.92
C GLY A 107 35.19 3.25 7.91
N PRO A 108 36.30 2.51 7.74
CA PRO A 108 36.25 1.24 7.04
C PRO A 108 35.19 0.38 7.73
N VAL A 109 34.17 -0.04 6.99
CA VAL A 109 33.30 -1.13 7.42
C VAL A 109 34.24 -2.28 7.82
N PRO A 110 34.20 -2.81 9.06
CA PRO A 110 35.01 -3.98 9.39
C PRO A 110 34.69 -5.05 8.34
N LYS A 111 35.71 -5.48 7.60
CA LYS A 111 35.58 -6.68 6.76
C LYS A 111 35.22 -7.80 7.73
N ALA A 112 33.95 -8.18 7.78
CA ALA A 112 33.54 -9.36 8.52
C ALA A 112 34.40 -10.51 8.00
N ASP A 113 35.22 -11.06 8.90
CA ASP A 113 36.14 -12.15 8.67
C ASP A 113 35.42 -13.29 7.96
N ARG A 114 35.69 -13.43 6.66
CA ARG A 114 35.34 -14.59 5.85
C ARG A 114 36.36 -15.70 6.13
N HIS A 115 36.45 -16.18 7.37
CA HIS A 115 37.14 -17.43 7.66
C HIS A 115 36.70 -18.04 9.00
N ARG A 116 35.47 -18.58 9.00
CA ARG A 116 35.19 -19.81 9.75
C ARG A 116 34.48 -20.77 8.81
N GLN A 117 35.21 -21.83 8.46
CA GLN A 117 34.78 -22.87 7.56
C GLN A 117 33.45 -23.47 8.06
N ARG A 118 32.42 -23.40 7.20
CA ARG A 118 31.22 -24.24 7.30
C ARG A 118 31.26 -25.14 6.06
N PRO A 119 30.99 -26.45 6.20
CA PRO A 119 31.34 -27.44 5.19
C PRO A 119 30.61 -27.19 3.88
N ILE A 120 31.31 -27.50 2.80
CA ILE A 120 30.86 -27.42 1.41
C ILE A 120 29.70 -28.40 1.23
N ASN A 121 28.48 -27.89 1.16
CA ASN A 121 27.40 -28.63 0.50
C ASN A 121 27.04 -27.86 -0.77
N ASN A 122 27.49 -28.42 -1.90
CA ASN A 122 27.06 -28.03 -3.23
C ASN A 122 25.54 -28.11 -3.28
N SER A 123 24.88 -26.96 -3.37
CA SER A 123 23.48 -26.85 -3.79
C SER A 123 23.37 -25.62 -4.68
N PRO A 124 22.80 -25.75 -5.89
CA PRO A 124 22.75 -24.66 -6.84
C PRO A 124 21.98 -23.49 -6.22
N SER A 125 22.56 -22.29 -6.37
CA SER A 125 22.02 -21.01 -5.93
C SER A 125 20.53 -20.92 -6.25
N ALA A 126 19.68 -21.18 -5.25
CA ALA A 126 18.26 -21.02 -5.39
C ALA A 126 17.97 -19.53 -5.60
N ALA A 127 17.21 -19.24 -6.66
CA ALA A 127 16.52 -17.97 -6.87
C ALA A 127 15.90 -17.45 -5.55
N PRO A 128 15.68 -16.12 -5.40
CA PRO A 128 14.95 -15.59 -4.24
C PRO A 128 13.69 -16.44 -4.04
N PRO A 129 13.32 -16.79 -2.78
CA PRO A 129 12.23 -17.72 -2.54
C PRO A 129 11.03 -17.25 -3.35
N ARG A 130 10.61 -18.06 -4.32
CA ARG A 130 9.29 -17.91 -4.91
C ARG A 130 8.36 -17.85 -3.72
N GLU A 131 7.54 -16.81 -3.59
CA GLU A 131 6.55 -16.70 -2.52
C GLU A 131 5.76 -18.02 -2.49
N THR A 132 6.15 -18.92 -1.60
CA THR A 132 5.50 -20.21 -1.46
C THR A 132 4.24 -19.93 -0.69
N CYS A 133 3.14 -19.71 -1.40
CA CYS A 133 1.83 -19.73 -0.78
C CYS A 133 1.60 -21.14 -0.23
N HIS A 134 1.70 -21.27 1.09
CA HIS A 134 1.31 -22.49 1.77
C HIS A 134 -0.20 -22.71 1.58
N ALA A 135 -0.60 -23.97 1.40
CA ALA A 135 -2.01 -24.32 1.32
C ALA A 135 -2.73 -23.84 2.59
N ARG A 136 -3.96 -23.32 2.43
CA ARG A 136 -4.77 -22.88 3.57
C ARG A 136 -4.99 -24.06 4.52
N LEU A 137 -4.65 -23.86 5.79
CA LEU A 137 -5.02 -24.79 6.85
C LEU A 137 -6.52 -24.66 7.07
N ARG A 138 -7.24 -25.78 6.91
CA ARG A 138 -8.68 -25.83 7.19
C ARG A 138 -8.90 -25.48 8.67
N GLU A 139 -10.02 -24.81 8.97
CA GLU A 139 -10.45 -24.42 10.33
C GLU A 139 -9.67 -23.28 11.01
N ARG A 140 -8.73 -22.61 10.31
CA ARG A 140 -8.06 -21.41 10.85
C ARG A 140 -8.65 -20.12 10.29
N PRO A 141 -8.82 -19.07 11.12
CA PRO A 141 -9.21 -17.75 10.64
C PRO A 141 -8.22 -17.22 9.61
N ILE A 142 -8.74 -16.55 8.59
CA ILE A 142 -7.95 -15.86 7.59
C ILE A 142 -7.76 -14.43 8.08
N TYR A 143 -6.52 -13.96 8.08
CA TYR A 143 -6.17 -12.59 8.42
C TYR A 143 -5.78 -11.85 7.15
N GLY A 144 -6.00 -10.53 7.16
CA GLY A 144 -5.55 -9.65 6.09
C GLY A 144 -4.03 -9.48 6.12
N ASN A 145 -3.51 -8.63 5.22
CA ASN A 145 -2.08 -8.34 5.22
C ASN A 145 -1.66 -7.75 6.57
N PRO A 146 -0.42 -8.01 7.03
CA PRO A 146 0.10 -7.35 8.21
C PRO A 146 0.04 -5.83 8.05
N THR A 147 -0.51 -5.15 9.05
CA THR A 147 -0.45 -3.70 9.17
C THR A 147 0.59 -3.34 10.24
N GLN A 148 1.04 -2.09 10.24
CA GLN A 148 1.82 -1.52 11.34
C GLN A 148 0.95 -0.60 12.21
N PHE A 149 -0.38 -0.75 12.14
CA PHE A 149 -1.32 0.16 12.76
C PHE A 149 -1.67 -0.26 14.19
N ARG A 150 -1.06 0.41 15.17
CA ARG A 150 -1.33 0.28 16.62
C ARG A 150 -1.57 -1.20 17.02
N TRP A 151 -2.67 -1.49 17.71
CA TRP A 151 -3.04 -2.82 18.20
C TRP A 151 -3.75 -3.69 17.15
N PHE A 152 -3.97 -3.19 15.93
CA PHE A 152 -4.75 -3.87 14.88
C PHE A 152 -3.84 -4.40 13.77
N ARG A 153 -3.08 -5.46 14.08
CA ARG A 153 -1.92 -5.96 13.29
C ARG A 153 -2.22 -6.50 11.90
N HIS A 154 -3.47 -6.70 11.52
CA HIS A 154 -3.86 -7.24 10.23
C HIS A 154 -4.99 -6.41 9.63
N GLU A 155 -5.01 -6.26 8.31
CA GLU A 155 -6.08 -5.55 7.62
C GLU A 155 -7.44 -6.22 7.95
N PRO A 156 -8.53 -5.43 8.08
CA PRO A 156 -9.86 -6.00 8.18
C PRO A 156 -10.13 -6.93 7.00
N VAL A 157 -10.73 -8.09 7.28
CA VAL A 157 -11.16 -9.07 6.27
C VAL A 157 -12.67 -9.26 6.25
N ASN A 158 -13.39 -8.47 7.03
CA ASN A 158 -14.84 -8.42 7.11
C ASN A 158 -15.29 -7.07 7.68
N GLU A 159 -16.60 -6.84 7.69
CA GLU A 159 -17.23 -5.59 8.12
C GLU A 159 -16.96 -5.30 9.60
N GLN A 160 -17.01 -6.32 10.44
CA GLN A 160 -16.76 -6.20 11.88
C GLN A 160 -15.34 -5.69 12.17
N GLY A 161 -14.34 -6.10 11.37
CA GLY A 161 -13.00 -5.57 11.44
C GLY A 161 -12.92 -4.09 11.04
N VAL A 162 -13.75 -3.65 10.08
CA VAL A 162 -13.85 -2.24 9.65
C VAL A 162 -14.49 -1.40 10.76
N VAL A 163 -15.59 -1.87 11.36
CA VAL A 163 -16.25 -1.20 12.49
C VAL A 163 -15.27 -1.01 13.65
N LEU A 164 -14.53 -2.06 14.01
CA LEU A 164 -13.54 -2.01 15.07
C LEU A 164 -12.40 -1.03 14.74
N LEU A 165 -11.87 -1.06 13.52
CA LEU A 165 -10.83 -0.14 13.06
C LEU A 165 -11.31 1.32 13.10
N PHE A 166 -12.53 1.58 12.63
CA PHE A 166 -13.14 2.92 12.71
C PHE A 166 -13.28 3.37 14.17
N GLY A 167 -13.77 2.51 15.06
CA GLY A 167 -13.88 2.83 16.49
C GLY A 167 -12.56 3.26 17.12
N MET A 168 -11.43 2.63 16.72
CA MET A 168 -10.09 3.03 17.16
C MET A 168 -9.64 4.39 16.61
N LEU A 169 -10.19 4.83 15.48
CA LEU A 169 -9.80 6.04 14.76
C LEU A 169 -10.79 7.20 14.92
N ALA A 170 -12.02 6.94 15.37
CA ALA A 170 -13.12 7.91 15.31
C ALA A 170 -12.76 9.26 15.94
N LYS A 171 -12.16 9.23 17.13
CA LYS A 171 -11.71 10.45 17.82
C LYS A 171 -10.62 11.19 17.05
N ASP A 172 -9.63 10.46 16.53
CA ASP A 172 -8.52 11.02 15.73
C ASP A 172 -9.06 11.64 14.42
N LEU A 173 -10.18 11.11 13.89
CA LEU A 173 -10.89 11.62 12.72
C LEU A 173 -11.89 12.75 13.03
N GLY A 174 -12.03 13.14 14.30
CA GLY A 174 -12.92 14.22 14.74
C GLY A 174 -14.39 13.81 14.94
N TYR A 175 -14.65 12.51 15.10
CA TYR A 175 -15.96 11.96 15.42
C TYR A 175 -16.06 11.56 16.90
N THR A 176 -17.19 11.90 17.51
CA THR A 176 -17.61 11.37 18.82
C THR A 176 -18.72 10.37 18.56
N ILE A 177 -18.48 9.08 18.84
CA ILE A 177 -19.48 8.03 18.61
C ILE A 177 -20.54 8.10 19.72
N GLU A 178 -21.81 8.18 19.34
CA GLU A 178 -22.94 8.19 20.27
C GLU A 178 -23.57 6.79 20.39
N ALA A 179 -23.78 6.12 19.24
CA ALA A 179 -24.38 4.80 19.20
C ALA A 179 -23.85 3.99 18.01
N ALA A 180 -23.67 2.69 18.22
CA ALA A 180 -23.47 1.70 17.17
C ALA A 180 -24.57 0.64 17.30
N GLN A 181 -25.24 0.30 16.20
CA GLN A 181 -26.42 -0.56 16.22
C GLN A 181 -26.52 -1.44 14.98
N LYS A 182 -27.44 -2.40 15.04
CA LYS A 182 -27.79 -3.24 13.89
C LYS A 182 -28.99 -2.62 13.17
N GLY A 183 -28.76 -2.05 11.99
CA GLY A 183 -29.77 -1.36 11.19
C GLY A 183 -29.31 0.05 10.82
N PHE A 184 -30.01 0.69 9.87
CA PHE A 184 -29.60 1.99 9.36
C PHE A 184 -29.90 3.15 10.34
N PRO A 185 -28.94 4.05 10.60
CA PRO A 185 -27.52 3.95 10.27
C PRO A 185 -26.78 3.02 11.24
N ASP A 186 -25.72 2.36 10.75
CA ASP A 186 -24.94 1.39 11.54
C ASP A 186 -24.24 2.07 12.73
N CYS A 187 -23.88 3.34 12.55
CA CYS A 187 -23.28 4.18 13.58
C CYS A 187 -23.78 5.61 13.50
N GLU A 188 -24.06 6.18 14.67
CA GLU A 188 -24.35 7.59 14.85
C GLU A 188 -23.20 8.27 15.58
N ALA A 189 -22.68 9.34 15.00
CA ALA A 189 -21.59 10.11 15.58
C ALA A 189 -21.86 11.61 15.48
N MET A 190 -21.21 12.38 16.35
CA MET A 190 -21.19 13.84 16.32
C MET A 190 -19.84 14.33 15.80
N ARG A 191 -19.87 15.33 14.92
CA ARG A 191 -18.69 16.03 14.42
C ARG A 191 -18.78 17.50 14.75
N GLN A 192 -17.71 18.07 15.29
CA GLN A 192 -17.64 19.50 15.54
C GLN A 192 -17.30 20.25 14.24
N VAL A 193 -18.17 21.17 13.82
CA VAL A 193 -18.02 21.93 12.57
C VAL A 193 -17.61 23.40 12.82
N ALA A 194 -17.80 23.89 14.04
CA ALA A 194 -17.30 25.17 14.53
C ALA A 194 -17.16 25.11 16.06
N PRO A 195 -16.54 26.10 16.72
CA PRO A 195 -16.51 26.17 18.19
C PRO A 195 -17.92 25.99 18.76
N GLU A 196 -18.07 24.99 19.64
CA GLU A 196 -19.33 24.60 20.29
C GLU A 196 -20.50 24.22 19.35
N ARG A 197 -20.25 24.05 18.04
CA ARG A 197 -21.27 23.63 17.07
C ARG A 197 -21.01 22.21 16.60
N TRP A 198 -21.96 21.34 16.87
CA TRP A 198 -21.90 19.92 16.57
C TRP A 198 -22.95 19.53 15.54
N GLN A 199 -22.58 18.65 14.61
CA GLN A 199 -23.46 18.09 13.59
C GLN A 199 -23.51 16.57 13.74
N ARG A 200 -24.71 16.01 13.66
CA ARG A 200 -24.92 14.56 13.59
C ARG A 200 -24.48 14.03 12.23
N VAL A 201 -23.72 12.95 12.26
CA VAL A 201 -23.22 12.22 11.10
C VAL A 201 -23.66 10.76 11.24
N ASN A 202 -24.41 10.30 10.25
CA ASN A 202 -24.79 8.92 10.11
C ASN A 202 -23.71 8.21 9.29
N ILE A 203 -23.22 7.07 9.79
CA ILE A 203 -22.13 6.30 9.21
C ILE A 203 -22.64 4.89 8.93
N GLU A 204 -22.41 4.43 7.70
CA GLU A 204 -22.64 3.05 7.27
C GLU A 204 -21.29 2.34 7.10
N PHE A 205 -21.21 1.08 7.51
CA PHE A 205 -20.00 0.29 7.36
C PHE A 205 -20.19 -0.79 6.30
N GLU A 206 -19.30 -0.82 5.32
CA GLU A 206 -19.24 -1.90 4.33
C GLU A 206 -17.83 -2.52 4.30
N PHE A 207 -17.78 -3.83 4.14
CA PHE A 207 -16.53 -4.53 3.81
C PHE A 207 -16.30 -4.47 2.30
N GLU A 208 -15.31 -3.68 1.89
CA GLU A 208 -15.08 -3.25 0.50
C GLU A 208 -16.17 -2.28 0.01
N SER A 209 -15.79 -1.01 -0.18
CA SER A 209 -16.64 0.13 -0.56
C SER A 209 -17.16 0.04 -2.02
N ARG A 210 -17.72 -1.09 -2.42
CA ARG A 210 -18.16 -1.36 -3.80
C ARG A 210 -19.53 -0.78 -4.13
N ASN A 211 -20.34 -0.41 -3.13
CA ASN A 211 -21.71 0.06 -3.33
C ASN A 211 -21.95 1.53 -2.95
N PHE A 212 -20.90 2.25 -2.53
CA PHE A 212 -21.01 3.68 -2.20
C PHE A 212 -21.34 4.48 -3.48
N ARG A 213 -22.55 5.03 -3.57
CA ARG A 213 -23.02 5.90 -4.66
C ARG A 213 -22.84 7.36 -4.31
#